data_AF-A0A3G5FKK5-F1
#
_entry.id   AF-A0A3G5FKK5-F1
#
_cell.length_a   1.000
_cell.length_b   1.000
_cell.length_c   1.000
_cell.angle_alpha   90.00
_cell.angle_beta   90.00
_cell.angle_gamma   90.00
#
_symmetry.space_group_name_H-M   'P 1'
#
loop_
_entity.id
_entity.type
_entity.pdbx_description
1 polymer ?
#
loop_
_entity_poly.entity_id
_entity_poly.type
_entity_poly.pdbx_seq_one_letter_code
_entity_poly.pdbx_strand_id
1 'polypeptide(L)' 'MVLTSLYFTDEQYREIKELAEFESVYVTEFMKQTILDRVQNENDYYEAVQNLKESHGETVSRGEVKRRLDLI' A
#
# COMPACT_ATOMS: atom_id res chain seq x y z
N MET A 1 21.38 2.73 5.14
CA MET A 1 21.06 3.25 3.79
C MET A 1 21.44 2.17 2.79
N VAL A 2 20.49 1.72 1.98
CA VAL A 2 20.72 0.74 0.91
C VAL A 2 20.48 1.46 -0.41
N LEU A 3 21.39 1.31 -1.37
CA LEU A 3 21.25 1.85 -2.72
C LEU A 3 20.79 0.74 -3.65
N THR A 4 19.77 1.03 -4.45
CA THR A 4 19.26 0.12 -5.47
C THR A 4 19.31 0.81 -6.82
N SER A 5 19.88 0.14 -7.81
CA SER A 5 19.87 0.57 -9.22
C SER A 5 18.86 -0.27 -9.99
N LEU A 6 18.01 0.39 -10.77
CA LEU A 6 17.00 -0.24 -11.61
C LEU A 6 17.25 0.16 -13.07
N TYR A 7 17.00 -0.77 -13.98
CA TYR A 7 17.06 -0.53 -15.42
C TYR A 7 15.65 -0.50 -15.97
N PHE A 8 15.35 0.55 -16.73
CA PHE A 8 14.11 0.74 -17.46
C PHE A 8 14.44 1.01 -18.93
N THR A 9 13.53 0.65 -19.82
CA THR A 9 13.57 1.21 -21.17
C THR A 9 13.24 2.70 -21.11
N ASP A 10 13.64 3.45 -22.14
CA ASP A 10 13.29 4.87 -22.24
C ASP A 10 11.77 5.10 -22.21
N GLU A 11 11.01 4.19 -22.82
CA GLU A 11 9.54 4.23 -22.81
C GLU A 11 8.96 4.01 -21.41
N GLN A 12 9.40 2.97 -20.70
CA GLN A 12 8.96 2.72 -19.32
C GLN A 12 9.30 3.90 -18.41
N TYR A 13 10.50 4.44 -18.53
CA TYR A 13 10.91 5.59 -17.71
C TYR A 13 10.10 6.85 -18.05
N ARG A 14 9.77 7.07 -19.33
CA ARG A 14 8.91 8.18 -19.75
C ARG A 14 7.53 8.07 -19.12
N GLU A 15 6.88 6.90 -19.16
CA GLU A 15 5.56 6.68 -18.55
C GLU A 15 5.59 6.93 -17.03
N ILE A 16 6.62 6.41 -16.34
CA ILE A 16 6.81 6.64 -14.90
C ILE A 16 6.97 8.14 -14.61
N LYS A 17 7.75 8.85 -15.44
CA LYS A 17 8.00 10.28 -15.29
C LYS A 17 6.74 11.10 -15.50
N GLU A 18 5.96 10.81 -16.54
CA GLU A 18 4.70 11.49 -16.84
C GLU A 18 3.69 11.34 -15.68
N LEU A 19 3.61 10.14 -15.10
CA LEU A 19 2.72 9.90 -13.97
C LEU A 19 3.21 10.58 -12.68
N ALA A 20 4.51 10.57 -12.40
CA ALA A 20 5.08 11.30 -11.27
C ALA A 20 4.86 12.82 -11.38
N GLU A 21 5.00 13.38 -12.59
CA GLU A 21 4.70 14.79 -12.87
C GLU A 21 3.21 15.11 -12.68
N PHE A 22 2.31 14.23 -13.14
CA PHE A 22 0.87 14.36 -12.91
C PHE A 22 0.52 14.40 -11.41
N GLU A 23 1.19 13.59 -10.60
CA GLU A 23 1.02 13.56 -9.15
C GLU A 23 1.81 14.65 -8.40
N SER A 24 2.55 15.51 -9.12
CA SER A 24 3.37 16.59 -8.55
C SER A 24 4.45 16.10 -7.58
N VAL A 25 5.05 14.93 -7.85
CA VAL A 25 6.12 14.32 -7.05
C VAL A 25 7.38 14.05 -7.86
N TYR A 26 8.52 13.93 -7.19
CA TYR A 26 9.77 13.53 -7.85
C TYR A 26 9.71 12.07 -8.28
N VAL A 27 10.24 11.74 -9.46
CA VAL A 27 10.26 10.38 -10.02
C VAL A 27 10.83 9.35 -9.04
N THR A 28 11.89 9.69 -8.30
CA THR A 28 12.48 8.79 -7.30
C THR A 28 11.57 8.55 -6.10
N GLU A 29 10.82 9.57 -5.66
CA GLU A 29 9.87 9.42 -4.57
C GLU A 29 8.65 8.62 -5.04
N PHE A 30 8.16 8.88 -6.25
CA PHE A 30 7.09 8.11 -6.87
C PHE A 30 7.43 6.61 -6.95
N MET A 31 8.61 6.27 -7.48
CA MET A 31 9.05 4.87 -7.58
C MET A 31 9.19 4.23 -6.19
N LYS A 32 9.75 4.96 -5.22
CA LYS A 32 9.89 4.47 -3.85
C LYS A 32 8.53 4.21 -3.20
N GLN A 33 7.59 5.16 -3.30
CA GLN A 33 6.25 5.00 -2.72
C GLN A 33 5.48 3.87 -3.39
N THR A 34 5.53 3.77 -4.72
CA THR A 34 4.90 2.66 -5.46
C THR A 34 5.33 1.29 -4.93
N ILE A 35 6.62 1.12 -4.62
CA ILE A 35 7.14 -0.14 -4.06
C ILE A 35 6.65 -0.34 -2.62
N LEU A 36 6.68 0.71 -1.78
CA LEU A 36 6.24 0.65 -0.39
C LEU A 36 4.74 0.33 -0.29
N ASP A 37 3.92 0.99 -1.10
CA ASP A 37 2.48 0.76 -1.18
C ASP A 37 2.18 -0.67 -1.60
N ARG A 38 2.95 -1.24 -2.54
CA ARG A 38 2.77 -2.64 -2.94
C ARG A 38 3.08 -3.60 -1.78
N VAL A 39 4.15 -3.35 -1.02
CA VAL A 39 4.50 -4.15 0.16
C VAL A 39 3.43 -4.03 1.25
N GLN A 40 2.96 -2.81 1.51
CA GLN A 40 1.91 -2.57 2.50
C GLN A 40 0.61 -3.27 2.11
N ASN A 41 0.17 -3.15 0.86
CA ASN A 41 -1.05 -3.82 0.38
C ASN A 41 -1.01 -5.34 0.53
N GLU A 42 0.14 -5.98 0.31
CA GLU A 42 0.30 -7.42 0.53
C GLU A 42 0.23 -7.77 2.02
N ASN A 43 0.89 -6.99 2.89
CA ASN A 43 0.82 -7.20 4.34
C ASN A 43 -0.61 -7.03 4.85
N ASP A 44 -1.30 -5.96 4.45
CA ASP A 44 -2.69 -5.68 4.83
C ASP A 44 -3.62 -6.82 4.37
N TYR A 45 -3.40 -7.37 3.17
CA TYR A 45 -4.13 -8.53 2.68
C TYR A 45 -3.89 -9.78 3.56
N TYR A 46 -2.63 -10.07 3.89
CA TYR A 46 -2.32 -11.20 4.76
C TYR A 46 -2.95 -11.05 6.14
N GLU A 47 -2.86 -9.88 6.75
CA GLU A 47 -3.49 -9.59 8.05
C GLU A 47 -5.02 -9.74 7.98
N ALA A 48 -5.65 -9.25 6.92
CA ALA A 48 -7.09 -9.42 6.71
C ALA A 48 -7.47 -10.90 6.62
N VAL A 49 -6.70 -11.72 5.89
CA VAL A 49 -6.94 -13.16 5.78
C VAL A 49 -6.75 -13.86 7.13
N GLN A 50 -5.74 -13.49 7.93
CA GLN A 50 -5.55 -14.06 9.26
C GLN A 50 -6.70 -13.70 10.20
N ASN A 51 -7.10 -12.43 10.24
CA ASN A 51 -8.24 -11.98 11.04
C ASN A 51 -9.53 -12.75 10.68
N LEU A 52 -9.78 -13.01 9.39
CA LEU A 52 -10.91 -13.81 8.95
C LEU A 52 -10.81 -15.27 9.44
N LYS A 53 -9.63 -15.89 9.37
CA LYS A 53 -9.43 -17.26 9.87
C LYS A 53 -9.61 -17.36 11.38
N GLU A 54 -9.01 -16.44 12.13
CA GLU A 54 -9.09 -16.36 13.58
C GLU A 54 -10.50 -16.03 14.07
N SER A 55 -11.28 -15.29 13.29
CA SER A 55 -12.68 -15.01 13.61
C SER A 55 -13.56 -16.25 13.59
N HIS A 56 -13.15 -17.36 12.96
CA HIS A 56 -13.98 -18.55 12.76
C HIS A 56 -15.38 -18.27 12.16
N GLY A 57 -15.53 -17.18 11.40
CA GLY A 57 -16.82 -16.74 10.84
C GLY A 57 -17.68 -15.90 11.79
N GLU A 58 -17.19 -15.60 12.99
CA GLU A 58 -17.82 -14.66 13.91
C GLU A 58 -17.71 -13.23 13.38
N THR A 59 -18.79 -12.47 13.55
CA THR A 59 -18.85 -11.06 13.16
C THR A 59 -19.00 -10.19 14.39
N VAL A 60 -18.39 -9.01 14.36
CA VAL A 60 -18.58 -7.99 15.39
C VAL A 60 -19.60 -6.98 14.92
N SER A 61 -20.46 -6.52 15.83
CA SER A 61 -21.43 -5.48 15.52
C SER A 61 -20.73 -4.16 15.17
N ARG A 62 -21.37 -3.31 14.37
CA ARG A 62 -20.86 -1.96 14.08
C ARG A 62 -20.61 -1.13 15.35
N GLY A 63 -21.42 -1.30 16.39
CA GLY A 63 -21.24 -0.59 17.66
C GLY A 63 -19.96 -1.01 18.37
N GLU A 64 -19.65 -2.30 18.34
CA GLU A 64 -18.40 -2.86 18.89
C GLU A 64 -17.18 -2.38 18.10
N VAL A 65 -17.24 -2.38 16.77
CA VAL A 65 -16.15 -1.85 15.91
C VAL A 65 -15.87 -0.39 16.23
N LYS A 66 -16.91 0.43 16.33
CA LYS A 66 -16.74 1.84 16.65
C LYS A 66 -16.13 2.09 18.03
N ARG A 67 -16.48 1.27 19.04
CA ARG A 67 -15.88 1.33 20.37
C ARG A 67 -14.38 1.00 20.33
N ARG A 68 -13.98 0.00 19.54
CA ARG A 68 -12.57 -0.39 19.38
C ARG A 68 -11.71 0.66 18.68
N LEU A 69 -12.31 1.50 17.84
CA LEU A 69 -11.65 2.57 17.09
C LEU A 69 -11.74 3.93 17.78
N ASP A 70 -12.24 3.99 19.03
CA ASP A 70 -12.45 5.22 19.79
C ASP A 70 -13.33 6.26 19.05
N LEU A 71 -14.34 5.79 18.30
CA LEU A 71 -15.26 6.62 17.51
C LEU A 71 -16.61 6.90 18.21
N ILE A 72 -16.78 6.47 19.46
CA ILE A 72 -17.91 6.74 20.39
C ILE A 72 -17.52 6.37 21.82
#